data_AF-A0A3S4JQ46-F1
#
_entry.id   AF-A0A3S4JQ46-F1
#
_cell.length_a   1.000
_cell.length_b   1.000
_cell.length_c   1.000
_cell.angle_alpha   90.00
_cell.angle_beta   90.00
_cell.angle_gamma   90.00
#
_symmetry.space_group_name_H-M   'P 1'
#
loop_
_entity.id
_entity.type
_entity.pdbx_description
1 polymer ?
#
loop_
_entity_poly.entity_id
_entity_poly.type
_entity_poly.pdbx_seq_one_letter_code
_entity_poly.pdbx_strand_id
1 'polypeptide(L)'
;MRATSSVADILILTLLVVQVCLGLLTIPFSAQHMDGSEMMKLVGWAQAVVTFQGGASQHLDGVALIFRLHMVLGMTLFVLFPFCRLVHIWSAPVEYLTRRYQLVRNRR
;
A
#
# COMPACT_ATOMS: atom_id res chain seq x y z
N MET A 1 -18.01 -9.45 -17.63
CA MET A 1 -18.57 -8.33 -18.41
C MET A 1 -17.70 -7.10 -18.19
N ARG A 2 -16.88 -6.70 -19.16
CA ARG A 2 -16.12 -5.43 -19.11
C ARG A 2 -17.06 -4.20 -19.20
N ALA A 3 -18.28 -4.42 -19.69
CA ALA A 3 -19.31 -3.42 -19.94
C ALA A 3 -19.87 -2.72 -18.69
N THR A 4 -19.67 -3.29 -17.48
CA THR A 4 -20.16 -2.70 -16.22
C THR A 4 -19.02 -2.24 -15.30
N SER A 5 -17.77 -2.25 -15.78
CA SER A 5 -16.60 -1.85 -15.00
C SER A 5 -16.31 -0.37 -15.18
N SER A 6 -16.01 0.34 -14.09
CA SER A 6 -15.56 1.73 -14.17
C SER A 6 -14.09 1.79 -14.62
N VAL A 7 -13.71 2.89 -15.29
CA VAL A 7 -12.31 3.14 -15.66
C VAL A 7 -11.41 3.16 -14.42
N ALA A 8 -11.92 3.69 -13.30
CA ALA A 8 -11.21 3.72 -12.02
C ALA A 8 -10.92 2.31 -11.47
N ASP A 9 -11.86 1.37 -11.60
CA ASP A 9 -11.66 -0.02 -11.16
C ASP A 9 -10.58 -0.73 -11.98
N ILE A 10 -10.53 -0.48 -13.30
CA ILE A 10 -9.50 -1.04 -14.17
C ILE A 10 -8.14 -0.44 -13.83
N LEU A 11 -8.08 0.89 -13.70
CA LEU A 11 -6.85 1.62 -13.37
C LEU A 11 -6.25 1.11 -12.05
N ILE A 12 -7.04 1.05 -10.98
CA ILE A 12 -6.53 0.69 -9.66
C ILE A 12 -6.10 -0.79 -9.59
N LEU A 13 -6.83 -1.67 -10.28
CA LEU A 13 -6.45 -3.08 -10.38
C LEU A 13 -5.13 -3.24 -11.14
N THR A 14 -4.95 -2.52 -12.26
CA THR A 14 -3.68 -2.53 -13.00
C THR A 14 -2.54 -1.99 -12.16
N LEU A 15 -2.73 -0.87 -11.45
CA LEU A 15 -1.69 -0.31 -10.57
C LEU A 15 -1.33 -1.27 -9.43
N LEU A 16 -2.30 -1.97 -8.84
CA LEU A 16 -2.03 -2.99 -7.82
C LEU A 16 -1.24 -4.17 -8.36
N VAL A 17 -1.56 -4.66 -9.57
CA VAL A 17 -0.78 -5.73 -10.21
C VAL A 17 0.65 -5.27 -10.47
N VAL A 18 0.83 -4.06 -11.00
CA VAL A 18 2.18 -3.47 -11.22
C VAL A 18 2.92 -3.33 -9.89
N GLN A 19 2.26 -2.87 -8.83
CA GLN A 19 2.86 -2.72 -7.50
C GLN A 19 3.34 -4.08 -6.95
N VAL A 20 2.54 -5.13 -7.08
CA VAL A 20 2.91 -6.48 -6.66
C VAL A 20 4.07 -7.02 -7.49
N CYS A 21 4.03 -6.87 -8.82
CA CYS A 21 5.14 -7.27 -9.68
C CYS A 21 6.44 -6.53 -9.32
N LEU A 22 6.38 -5.21 -9.09
CA LEU A 22 7.54 -4.44 -8.63
C LEU A 22 8.04 -4.93 -7.26
N GLY A 23 7.12 -5.22 -6.32
CA GLY A 23 7.49 -5.76 -5.01
C GLY A 23 8.20 -7.11 -5.13
N LEU A 24 7.70 -8.02 -5.96
CA LEU A 24 8.37 -9.30 -6.20
C LEU A 24 9.73 -9.12 -6.89
N LEU A 25 9.86 -8.15 -7.79
CA LEU A 25 11.14 -7.80 -8.42
C LEU A 25 12.16 -7.21 -7.45
N THR A 26 11.75 -6.67 -6.30
CA THR A 26 12.70 -6.22 -5.27
C THR A 26 13.40 -7.37 -4.55
N ILE A 27 12.81 -8.57 -4.53
CA ILE A 27 13.37 -9.75 -3.84
C ILE A 27 14.79 -10.11 -4.32
N PRO A 28 15.08 -10.26 -5.62
CA PRO A 28 16.45 -10.55 -6.08
C PRO A 28 17.44 -9.42 -5.75
N PHE A 29 17.00 -8.16 -5.69
CA PHE A 29 17.84 -7.03 -5.29
C PHE A 29 18.15 -7.05 -3.78
N SER A 30 17.16 -7.39 -2.95
CA SER A 30 17.37 -7.62 -1.52
C SER A 30 18.24 -8.86 -1.26
N ALA A 31 18.17 -9.88 -2.09
CA ALA A 31 19.01 -11.08 -1.96
C ALA A 31 20.51 -10.79 -2.18
N GLN A 32 20.86 -9.70 -2.88
CA GLN A 32 22.24 -9.23 -3.00
C GLN A 32 22.77 -8.59 -1.70
N HIS A 33 21.88 -8.21 -0.78
CA HIS A 33 22.18 -7.53 0.48
C HIS A 33 21.55 -8.31 1.65
N MET A 34 22.01 -9.55 1.85
CA MET A 34 21.53 -10.43 2.92
C MET A 34 21.84 -9.93 4.33
N ASP A 35 22.71 -8.93 4.45
CA ASP A 35 22.98 -8.20 5.70
C ASP A 35 21.80 -7.32 6.14
N GLY A 36 20.79 -7.13 5.27
CA GLY A 36 19.61 -6.34 5.56
C GLY A 36 19.85 -4.82 5.51
N SER A 37 21.00 -4.39 4.99
CA SER A 37 21.38 -2.98 4.87
C SER A 37 20.35 -2.17 4.07
N GLU A 38 19.88 -2.71 2.94
CA GLU A 38 18.82 -2.10 2.12
C GLU A 38 17.48 -2.02 2.87
N MET A 39 17.15 -3.02 3.69
CA MET A 39 15.92 -3.00 4.50
C MET A 39 15.99 -1.91 5.57
N MET A 40 17.14 -1.73 6.22
CA MET A 40 17.32 -0.71 7.26
C MET A 40 17.10 0.71 6.72
N LYS A 41 17.57 0.98 5.51
CA LYS A 41 17.35 2.24 4.79
C LYS A 41 15.87 2.52 4.55
N LEU A 42 15.13 1.51 4.04
CA LEU A 42 13.70 1.63 3.75
C LEU A 42 12.87 1.81 5.02
N VAL A 43 13.18 1.06 6.08
CA VAL A 43 12.50 1.17 7.38
C VAL A 43 12.79 2.54 8.02
N GLY A 44 14.04 3.01 7.98
CA GLY A 44 14.40 4.34 8.47
C GLY A 44 13.64 5.45 7.76
N TRP A 45 13.54 5.39 6.42
CA TRP A 45 12.69 6.30 5.65
C TRP A 45 11.22 6.24 6.09
N ALA A 46 10.65 5.04 6.18
CA ALA A 46 9.24 4.86 6.56
C ALA A 46 8.96 5.42 7.96
N GLN A 47 9.84 5.14 8.92
CA GLN A 47 9.76 5.67 10.29
C GLN A 47 9.84 7.19 10.31
N ALA A 48 10.80 7.79 9.61
CA ALA A 48 10.95 9.25 9.57
C ALA A 48 9.71 9.92 8.97
N VAL A 49 9.11 9.35 7.92
CA VAL A 49 7.88 9.87 7.31
C VAL A 49 6.69 9.81 8.29
N VAL A 50 6.45 8.66 8.95
CA VAL A 50 5.28 8.52 9.84
C VAL A 50 5.45 9.27 11.18
N THR A 51 6.69 9.50 11.61
CA THR A 51 7.01 10.29 12.81
C THR A 51 7.24 11.77 12.52
N PHE A 52 7.02 12.20 11.27
CA PHE A 52 7.21 13.58 10.80
C PHE A 52 8.62 14.14 11.07
N GLN A 53 9.64 13.29 11.03
CA GLN A 53 11.04 13.69 11.10
C GLN A 53 11.53 14.18 9.73
N GLY A 54 12.14 15.36 9.71
CA GLY A 54 12.77 15.91 8.51
C GLY A 54 13.95 15.06 8.03
N GLY A 55 14.32 15.19 6.76
CA GLY A 55 15.49 14.49 6.20
C GLY A 55 15.26 13.03 5.83
N ALA A 56 14.01 12.53 5.81
CA ALA A 56 13.69 11.15 5.49
C ALA A 56 14.35 10.63 4.19
N SER A 57 14.48 11.48 3.16
CA SER A 57 15.11 11.14 1.89
C SER A 57 16.58 10.72 2.00
N GLN A 58 17.30 11.20 3.02
CA GLN A 58 18.71 10.87 3.25
C GLN A 58 18.89 9.38 3.58
N HIS A 59 17.88 8.74 4.18
CA HIS A 59 17.92 7.29 4.44
C HIS A 59 17.90 6.46 3.16
N LEU A 60 17.50 7.02 2.00
CA LEU A 60 17.40 6.31 0.72
C LEU A 60 18.65 6.46 -0.16
N ASP A 61 19.73 7.00 0.39
CA ASP A 61 20.99 7.15 -0.33
C ASP A 61 21.61 5.78 -0.66
N GLY A 62 21.96 5.60 -1.93
CA GLY A 62 22.49 4.35 -2.47
C GLY A 62 21.49 3.20 -2.63
N VAL A 63 20.19 3.40 -2.33
CA VAL A 63 19.16 2.38 -2.52
C VAL A 63 18.89 2.15 -4.01
N ALA A 64 18.71 0.89 -4.41
CA ALA A 64 18.41 0.53 -5.80
C ALA A 64 17.13 1.22 -6.33
N LEU A 65 17.13 1.60 -7.60
CA LEU A 65 16.03 2.34 -8.24
C LEU A 65 14.69 1.62 -8.12
N ILE A 66 14.69 0.28 -8.13
CA ILE A 66 13.49 -0.56 -8.03
C ILE A 66 12.69 -0.27 -6.75
N PHE A 67 13.36 -0.05 -5.62
CA PHE A 67 12.69 0.27 -4.36
C PHE A 67 12.07 1.68 -4.41
N ARG A 68 12.75 2.64 -5.05
CA ARG A 68 12.22 4.00 -5.23
C ARG A 68 10.95 4.00 -6.07
N LEU A 69 10.93 3.23 -7.17
CA LEU A 69 9.73 3.06 -7.99
C LEU A 69 8.60 2.41 -7.21
N HIS A 70 8.87 1.35 -6.45
CA HIS A 70 7.88 0.68 -5.61
C HIS A 70 7.30 1.60 -4.53
N MET A 71 8.13 2.42 -3.88
CA MET A 71 7.68 3.38 -2.88
C MET A 71 6.80 4.48 -3.47
N VAL A 72 7.21 5.09 -4.58
CA VAL A 72 6.43 6.15 -5.23
C VAL A 72 5.09 5.62 -5.71
N LEU A 73 5.07 4.44 -6.33
CA LEU A 73 3.83 3.81 -6.79
C LEU A 73 2.93 3.42 -5.59
N GLY A 74 3.52 2.93 -4.50
CA GLY A 74 2.80 2.64 -3.25
C GLY A 74 2.16 3.88 -2.63
N MET A 75 2.90 5.00 -2.53
CA MET A 75 2.35 6.26 -2.03
C MET A 75 1.26 6.82 -2.96
N THR A 76 1.43 6.65 -4.27
CA THR A 76 0.41 7.04 -5.26
C THR A 76 -0.89 6.25 -5.07
N LEU A 77 -0.82 4.96 -4.73
CA LEU A 77 -2.00 4.17 -4.38
C LEU A 77 -2.74 4.72 -3.16
N PHE A 78 -2.02 5.20 -2.14
CA PHE A 78 -2.63 5.86 -0.98
C PHE A 78 -3.32 7.18 -1.34
N VAL A 79 -2.78 7.95 -2.29
CA VAL A 79 -3.41 9.18 -2.79
C VAL A 79 -4.67 8.87 -3.60
N LEU A 80 -4.66 7.79 -4.40
CA LEU A 80 -5.82 7.35 -5.18
C LEU A 80 -6.86 6.60 -4.36
N PHE A 81 -6.49 6.15 -3.15
CA PHE A 81 -7.31 5.34 -2.25
C PHE A 81 -8.74 5.87 -2.04
N PRO A 82 -8.98 7.16 -1.69
CA PRO A 82 -10.34 7.66 -1.41
C PRO A 82 -11.20 7.82 -2.67
N PHE A 83 -10.61 7.81 -3.86
CA PHE A 83 -11.30 8.00 -5.14
C PHE A 83 -11.62 6.67 -5.85
N CYS A 84 -11.14 5.56 -5.31
CA CYS A 84 -11.30 4.23 -5.90
C CYS A 84 -12.16 3.33 -5.01
N ARG A 85 -12.51 2.15 -5.55
CA ARG A 85 -13.15 1.06 -4.80
C ARG A 85 -12.42 0.67 -3.51
N LEU A 86 -11.12 0.98 -3.35
CA LEU A 86 -10.29 0.59 -2.20
C LEU A 86 -10.82 1.03 -0.84
N VAL A 87 -11.73 2.01 -0.79
CA VAL A 87 -12.45 2.40 0.43
C VAL A 87 -13.12 1.23 1.16
N HIS A 88 -13.44 0.13 0.46
CA HIS A 88 -13.97 -1.09 1.07
C HIS A 88 -13.07 -1.69 2.15
N ILE A 89 -11.76 -1.41 2.11
CA ILE A 89 -10.79 -1.88 3.12
C ILE A 89 -11.15 -1.35 4.52
N TRP A 90 -11.74 -0.15 4.62
CA TRP A 90 -12.21 0.41 5.90
C TRP A 90 -13.46 -0.27 6.46
N SER A 91 -14.27 -0.89 5.60
CA SER A 91 -15.50 -1.59 6.00
C SER A 91 -15.28 -3.07 6.31
N ALA A 92 -14.05 -3.45 6.66
CA ALA A 92 -13.72 -4.82 7.05
C ALA A 92 -14.64 -5.26 8.21
N PRO A 93 -15.47 -6.31 8.04
CA PRO A 93 -16.54 -6.64 8.98
C PRO A 93 -16.01 -7.44 10.18
N VAL A 94 -15.02 -6.92 10.89
CA VAL A 94 -14.43 -7.56 12.08
C VAL A 94 -15.46 -7.67 13.20
N GLU A 95 -16.36 -6.69 13.32
CA GLU A 95 -17.47 -6.67 14.27
C GLU A 95 -18.45 -7.84 14.06
N TYR A 96 -18.54 -8.39 12.85
CA TYR A 96 -19.46 -9.50 12.56
C TYR A 96 -19.19 -10.73 13.43
N LEU A 97 -17.94 -10.96 13.82
CA LEU A 97 -17.54 -12.10 14.66
C LEU A 97 -18.19 -12.08 16.05
N THR A 98 -18.51 -10.90 16.58
CA THR A 98 -19.07 -10.73 17.93
C THR A 98 -20.52 -10.20 17.91
N ARG A 99 -21.05 -9.89 16.71
CA ARG A 99 -22.37 -9.30 16.54
C ARG A 99 -23.49 -10.32 16.77
N ARG A 100 -24.53 -9.90 17.49
CA ARG A 100 -25.76 -10.71 17.65
C ARG A 100 -26.50 -10.82 16.31
N TYR A 101 -27.06 -11.99 16.03
CA TYR A 101 -27.76 -12.28 14.77
C TYR A 101 -28.92 -11.34 14.47
N GLN A 102 -29.70 -10.99 15.49
CA GLN A 102 -30.86 -10.12 15.32
C GLN A 102 -30.51 -8.68 15.65
N LEU A 103 -30.72 -7.79 14.67
CA LEU A 103 -30.63 -6.34 14.88
C LEU A 103 -31.95 -5.70 14.52
N VAL A 104 -32.54 -5.03 15.50
CA VAL A 104 -33.77 -4.27 15.34
C VAL A 104 -33.42 -2.81 15.60
N ARG A 105 -33.70 -1.94 14.63
CA ARG A 105 -33.47 -0.49 14.75
C ARG A 105 -34.77 0.19 15.19
N ASN A 106 -34.71 1.01 16.23
CA ASN A 106 -35.85 1.83 16.65
C ASN A 106 -36.04 3.03 15.68
N ARG A 107 -37.27 3.56 15.57
CA ARG A 107 -37.55 4.79 14.80
C ARG A 107 -37.01 6.01 15.56
N ARG A 108 -35.77 6.37 15.29
CA ARG A 108 -35.33 7.77 15.27
C ARG A 108 -34.84 8.08 13.88
#